data_AF-H9F7J3-F1
#
_entry.id   AF-H9F7J3-F1
#
_cell.length_a   1.000
_cell.length_b   1.000
_cell.length_c   1.000
_cell.angle_alpha   90.00
_cell.angle_beta   90.00
_cell.angle_gamma   90.00
#
_symmetry.space_group_name_H-M   'P 1'
#
loop_
_entity.id
_entity.type
_entity.pdbx_description
1 polymer ?
#
loop_
_entity_poly.entity_id
_entity_poly.type
_entity_poly.pdbx_seq_one_letter_code
_entity_poly.pdbx_strand_id
1 'polypeptide(L)'
;NVSMILVPFKTIDLEWVVSATTTGTISHTYVPVPAKIRVKQDKILIYHPAFIKYVFDNWLQGHGRYPSTGILSVIFSMHVCDEVDLYGFGADSKGNWHHYWENNPSAGAFRKTGVHDADFESNVTATLASINKIRIFKGR
;
A
#
# COMPACT_ATOMS: atom_id res chain seq x y z
N ASN A 1 3.11 15.32 -13.64
CA ASN A 1 2.52 14.16 -14.36
C ASN A 1 2.46 13.02 -13.34
N VAL A 2 1.28 12.55 -12.95
CA VAL A 2 1.09 11.53 -11.91
C VAL A 2 0.25 10.40 -12.50
N SER A 3 0.68 9.15 -12.29
CA SER A 3 -0.11 7.96 -12.60
C SER A 3 -0.79 7.46 -11.33
N MET A 4 -2.08 7.18 -11.39
CA MET A 4 -2.85 6.55 -10.31
C MET A 4 -2.75 5.04 -10.46
N ILE A 5 -2.13 4.36 -9.50
CA ILE A 5 -2.09 2.89 -9.46
C ILE A 5 -3.21 2.40 -8.55
N LEU A 6 -4.28 1.83 -9.12
CA LEU A 6 -5.33 1.18 -8.35
C LEU A 6 -4.82 -0.18 -7.83
N VAL A 7 -4.96 -0.44 -6.53
CA VAL A 7 -4.73 -1.76 -5.94
C VAL A 7 -6.08 -2.44 -5.68
N PRO A 8 -6.51 -3.39 -6.52
CA PRO A 8 -7.83 -4.01 -6.39
C PRO A 8 -7.82 -5.16 -5.36
N PHE A 9 -8.49 -4.97 -4.23
CA PHE A 9 -8.70 -6.01 -3.21
C PHE A 9 -10.02 -6.76 -3.40
N LYS A 10 -10.93 -6.23 -4.23
CA LYS A 10 -12.23 -6.82 -4.58
C LYS A 10 -12.61 -6.45 -6.01
N THR A 11 -13.53 -7.21 -6.63
CA THR A 11 -14.06 -6.92 -7.98
C THR A 11 -14.66 -5.51 -8.06
N ILE A 12 -15.35 -5.06 -7.01
CA ILE A 12 -15.95 -3.72 -6.96
C ILE A 12 -14.94 -2.58 -7.08
N ASP A 13 -13.66 -2.80 -6.75
CA ASP A 13 -12.62 -1.77 -6.91
C ASP A 13 -12.33 -1.50 -8.39
N LEU A 14 -12.39 -2.55 -9.22
CA LEU A 14 -12.24 -2.45 -10.68
C LEU A 14 -13.47 -1.79 -11.31
N GLU A 15 -14.67 -2.21 -10.88
CA GLU A 15 -15.94 -1.59 -11.30
C GLU A 15 -16.00 -0.11 -10.89
N TRP A 16 -15.46 0.22 -9.71
CA TRP A 16 -15.39 1.59 -9.21
C TRP A 16 -14.53 2.46 -10.11
N VAL A 17 -13.39 2.01 -10.63
CA VAL A 17 -12.59 2.81 -11.58
C VAL A 17 -13.36 3.09 -12.87
N VAL A 18 -14.10 2.11 -13.40
CA VAL A 18 -14.96 2.31 -14.56
C VAL A 18 -16.04 3.36 -14.22
N SER A 19 -16.76 3.18 -13.12
CA SER A 19 -17.81 4.09 -12.69
C SER A 19 -17.30 5.51 -12.43
N ALA A 20 -16.24 5.66 -11.63
CA ALA A 20 -15.68 6.94 -11.20
C ALA A 20 -15.11 7.78 -12.35
N THR A 21 -14.74 7.14 -13.46
CA THR A 21 -14.28 7.83 -14.68
C THR A 21 -15.38 8.04 -15.72
N THR A 22 -16.57 7.42 -15.58
CA THR A 22 -17.64 7.45 -16.61
C THR A 22 -19.00 7.90 -16.08
N THR A 23 -19.70 7.09 -15.28
CA THR A 23 -21.11 7.31 -14.88
C THR A 23 -21.23 7.87 -13.46
N GLY A 24 -20.34 7.48 -12.56
CA GLY A 24 -20.34 7.83 -11.14
C GLY A 24 -21.49 7.26 -10.34
N THR A 25 -21.91 6.05 -10.68
CA THR A 25 -22.97 5.30 -10.00
C THR A 25 -22.50 4.62 -8.70
N ILE A 26 -21.20 4.31 -8.56
CA ILE A 26 -20.64 3.68 -7.36
C ILE A 26 -20.15 4.76 -6.42
N SER A 27 -20.92 5.03 -5.36
CA SER A 27 -20.60 6.02 -4.31
C SER A 27 -20.38 5.37 -2.93
N HIS A 28 -20.48 4.04 -2.84
CA HIS A 28 -20.35 3.30 -1.59
C HIS A 28 -19.74 1.92 -1.82
N THR A 29 -18.88 1.48 -0.89
CA THR A 29 -18.40 0.09 -0.76
C THR A 29 -18.78 -0.43 0.63
N TYR A 30 -17.82 -0.74 1.52
CA TYR A 30 -18.08 -0.90 2.95
C TYR A 30 -18.09 0.45 3.69
N VAL A 31 -17.64 1.51 3.03
CA VAL A 31 -17.67 2.92 3.44
C VAL A 31 -17.97 3.80 2.21
N PRO A 32 -18.36 5.08 2.38
CA PRO A 32 -18.49 6.00 1.26
C PRO A 32 -17.20 6.13 0.45
N VAL A 33 -17.31 6.15 -0.88
CA VAL A 33 -16.19 6.35 -1.80
C VAL A 33 -16.51 7.46 -2.80
N PRO A 34 -15.50 8.15 -3.39
CA PRO A 34 -15.76 9.19 -4.38
C PRO A 34 -16.51 8.62 -5.59
N ALA A 35 -17.69 9.18 -5.87
CA ALA A 35 -18.48 8.80 -7.05
C ALA A 35 -17.79 9.21 -8.36
N LYS A 36 -16.92 10.24 -8.33
CA LYS A 36 -16.20 10.75 -9.48
C LYS A 36 -14.77 11.10 -9.11
N ILE A 37 -13.85 10.86 -10.03
CA ILE A 37 -12.45 11.30 -9.93
C ILE A 37 -12.06 12.15 -11.14
N ARG A 38 -11.03 13.01 -10.99
CA ARG A 38 -10.51 13.87 -12.06
C ARG A 38 -9.29 13.28 -12.78
N VAL A 39 -8.89 12.07 -12.42
CA VAL A 39 -7.75 11.39 -13.04
C VAL A 39 -8.13 11.00 -14.47
N LYS A 40 -7.26 11.34 -15.44
CA LYS A 40 -7.47 10.94 -16.83
C LYS A 40 -7.28 9.43 -16.97
N GLN A 41 -8.07 8.77 -17.80
CA GLN A 41 -8.05 7.31 -17.95
C GLN A 41 -6.67 6.77 -18.40
N ASP A 42 -5.94 7.50 -19.24
CA ASP A 42 -4.58 7.17 -19.69
C ASP A 42 -3.51 7.28 -18.59
N LYS A 43 -3.87 7.83 -17.42
CA LYS A 43 -3.02 7.93 -16.23
C LYS A 43 -3.35 6.88 -15.17
N ILE A 44 -4.29 5.98 -15.45
CA ILE A 44 -4.67 4.94 -14.50
C ILE A 44 -3.94 3.64 -14.86
N LEU A 45 -3.27 3.07 -13.87
CA LEU A 45 -2.65 1.76 -13.93
C LEU A 45 -3.37 0.84 -12.93
N ILE A 46 -3.42 -0.46 -13.24
CA ILE A 46 -4.04 -1.46 -12.37
C ILE A 46 -2.94 -2.37 -11.83
N TYR A 47 -2.83 -2.43 -10.51
CA TYR A 47 -1.95 -3.37 -9.83
C TYR A 47 -2.48 -4.79 -10.03
N HIS A 48 -1.65 -5.69 -10.56
CA HIS A 48 -2.11 -7.01 -10.96
C HIS A 48 -2.47 -7.89 -9.74
N PRO A 49 -3.69 -8.47 -9.64
CA PRO A 49 -4.09 -9.28 -8.49
C PRO A 49 -3.16 -10.47 -8.20
N ALA A 50 -2.65 -11.14 -9.24
CA ALA A 50 -1.67 -12.22 -9.05
C ALA A 50 -0.34 -11.71 -8.47
N PHE A 51 0.03 -10.44 -8.70
CA PHE A 51 1.21 -9.85 -8.07
C PHE A 51 0.96 -9.60 -6.58
N ILE A 52 -0.26 -9.19 -6.18
CA ILE A 52 -0.64 -9.10 -4.76
C ILE A 52 -0.48 -10.47 -4.08
N LYS A 53 -0.97 -11.54 -4.73
CA LYS A 53 -0.81 -12.91 -4.22
C LYS A 53 0.67 -13.34 -4.17
N TYR A 54 1.46 -13.00 -5.19
CA TYR A 54 2.90 -13.25 -5.19
C TYR A 54 3.61 -12.56 -4.01
N VAL A 55 3.29 -11.30 -3.72
CA VAL A 55 3.81 -10.59 -2.53
C VAL A 55 3.42 -11.33 -1.26
N PHE A 56 2.15 -11.69 -1.12
CA PHE A 56 1.67 -12.41 0.05
C PHE A 56 2.37 -13.76 0.26
N ASP A 57 2.45 -14.59 -0.78
CA ASP A 57 2.98 -15.95 -0.66
C ASP A 57 4.51 -15.97 -0.53
N ASN A 58 5.23 -15.18 -1.33
CA ASN A 58 6.69 -15.32 -1.47
C ASN A 58 7.46 -14.32 -0.60
N TRP A 59 6.90 -13.15 -0.35
CA TRP A 59 7.55 -12.12 0.46
C TRP A 59 7.03 -12.11 1.89
N LEU A 60 5.71 -12.29 2.08
CA LEU A 60 5.11 -12.32 3.41
C LEU A 60 4.92 -13.72 3.98
N GLN A 61 5.15 -14.78 3.20
CA GLN A 61 5.03 -16.17 3.65
C GLN A 61 3.67 -16.47 4.30
N GLY A 62 2.61 -15.81 3.84
CA GLY A 62 1.26 -15.97 4.38
C GLY A 62 0.98 -15.24 5.70
N HIS A 63 1.87 -14.37 6.18
CA HIS A 63 1.66 -13.58 7.40
C HIS A 63 0.62 -12.45 7.19
N GLY A 64 -0.34 -12.36 8.11
CA GLY A 64 -1.50 -11.47 8.02
C GLY A 64 -2.60 -12.03 7.12
N ARG A 65 -3.65 -11.24 6.86
CA ARG A 65 -4.74 -11.63 5.95
C ARG A 65 -4.43 -11.31 4.49
N TYR A 66 -3.75 -10.19 4.26
CA TYR A 66 -3.22 -9.75 2.96
C TYR A 66 -2.15 -8.67 3.18
N PRO A 67 -1.27 -8.40 2.19
CA PRO A 67 -0.20 -7.41 2.32
C PRO A 67 -0.73 -5.99 2.55
N SER A 68 -0.03 -5.18 3.35
CA SER A 68 -0.30 -3.74 3.44
C SER A 68 0.01 -3.03 2.12
N THR A 69 -0.61 -1.87 1.91
CA THR A 69 -0.28 -1.01 0.75
C THR A 69 1.19 -0.58 0.76
N GLY A 70 1.80 -0.44 1.95
CA GLY A 70 3.20 -0.08 2.11
C GLY A 70 4.11 -1.15 1.49
N ILE A 71 3.96 -2.41 1.92
CA ILE A 71 4.82 -3.48 1.40
C ILE A 71 4.53 -3.82 -0.07
N LEU A 72 3.27 -3.70 -0.53
CA LEU A 72 2.94 -3.81 -1.95
C LEU A 72 3.69 -2.78 -2.78
N SER A 73 3.85 -1.55 -2.27
CA SER A 73 4.58 -0.49 -2.94
C SER A 73 6.09 -0.76 -2.98
N VAL A 74 6.66 -1.31 -1.90
CA VAL A 74 8.09 -1.70 -1.85
C VAL A 74 8.39 -2.78 -2.88
N ILE A 75 7.64 -3.90 -2.84
CA ILE A 75 7.92 -5.02 -3.74
C ILE A 75 7.63 -4.64 -5.20
N PHE A 76 6.59 -3.84 -5.46
CA PHE A 76 6.36 -3.29 -6.79
C PHE A 76 7.55 -2.46 -7.29
N SER A 77 8.05 -1.54 -6.46
CA SER A 77 9.20 -0.69 -6.79
C SER A 77 10.43 -1.53 -7.12
N MET A 78 10.69 -2.59 -6.36
CA MET A 78 11.80 -3.51 -6.63
C MET A 78 11.71 -4.24 -7.98
N HIS A 79 10.52 -4.38 -8.56
CA HIS A 79 10.35 -5.04 -9.86
C HIS A 79 10.41 -4.05 -11.04
N VAL A 80 10.30 -2.75 -10.79
CA VAL A 80 10.24 -1.72 -11.85
C VAL A 80 11.36 -0.68 -11.79
N CYS A 81 12.12 -0.64 -10.69
CA CYS A 81 13.24 0.28 -10.49
C CYS A 81 14.57 -0.48 -10.34
N ASP A 82 15.67 0.15 -10.74
CA ASP A 82 17.03 -0.37 -10.53
C ASP A 82 17.52 -0.19 -9.08
N GLU A 83 17.02 0.85 -8.41
CA GLU A 83 17.37 1.22 -7.03
C GLU A 83 16.13 1.77 -6.30
N VAL A 84 16.00 1.47 -5.01
CA VAL A 84 14.84 1.85 -4.20
C VAL A 84 15.27 2.43 -2.84
N ASP A 85 14.83 3.67 -2.59
CA ASP A 85 14.99 4.37 -1.32
C ASP A 85 13.64 4.53 -0.61
N LEU A 86 13.56 4.06 0.63
CA LEU A 86 12.35 4.12 1.44
C LEU A 86 12.40 5.27 2.45
N TYR A 87 11.30 6.03 2.50
CA TYR A 87 11.08 7.14 3.44
C TYR A 87 9.70 6.98 4.09
N GLY A 88 9.57 7.29 5.38
CA GLY A 88 8.29 7.25 6.10
C GLY A 88 7.76 5.84 6.39
N PHE A 89 8.65 4.83 6.41
CA PHE A 89 8.33 3.46 6.81
C PHE A 89 8.73 3.23 8.27
N GLY A 90 7.87 2.53 9.01
CA GLY A 90 8.10 2.19 10.42
C GLY A 90 7.59 3.23 11.40
N ALA A 91 7.86 2.99 12.68
CA ALA A 91 7.59 3.94 13.75
C ALA A 91 8.62 5.07 13.80
N ASP A 92 8.27 6.18 14.45
CA ASP A 92 9.24 7.21 14.82
C ASP A 92 10.26 6.70 15.86
N SER A 93 11.26 7.51 16.20
CA SER A 93 12.28 7.16 17.21
C SER A 93 11.73 6.89 18.62
N LYS A 94 10.47 7.25 18.89
CA LYS A 94 9.76 7.01 20.15
C LYS A 94 8.84 5.79 20.08
N GLY A 95 8.79 5.09 18.94
CA GLY A 95 7.93 3.93 18.72
C GLY A 95 6.47 4.30 18.37
N ASN A 96 6.19 5.57 18.08
CA ASN A 96 4.86 6.02 17.71
C ASN A 96 4.55 5.67 16.25
N TRP A 97 3.34 5.17 16.03
CA TRP A 97 2.79 4.92 14.70
C TRP A 97 1.72 5.97 14.41
N HIS A 98 2.13 7.00 13.68
CA HIS A 98 1.27 8.11 13.30
C HIS A 98 1.58 8.57 11.88
N HIS A 99 0.59 9.19 11.24
CA HIS A 99 0.77 9.83 9.96
C HIS A 99 1.46 11.19 10.15
N TYR A 100 2.36 11.55 9.24
CA TYR A 100 3.15 12.79 9.35
C TYR A 100 2.34 14.08 9.15
N TRP A 101 1.09 13.98 8.67
CA TRP A 101 0.26 15.14 8.29
C TRP A 101 -0.97 15.34 9.19
N GLU A 102 -1.24 14.45 10.14
CA GLU A 102 -2.43 14.51 11.00
C GLU A 102 -2.13 14.16 12.46
N ASN A 103 -2.86 14.79 13.38
CA ASN A 103 -2.88 14.41 14.80
C ASN A 103 -3.99 13.39 15.03
N ASN A 104 -3.71 12.12 14.68
CA ASN A 104 -4.64 11.02 14.83
C ASN A 104 -4.24 10.13 16.02
N PRO A 105 -4.95 10.19 17.17
CA PRO A 105 -4.62 9.40 18.35
C PRO A 105 -4.84 7.89 18.14
N SER A 106 -5.55 7.49 17.09
CA SER A 106 -5.84 6.10 16.74
C SER A 106 -4.96 5.57 15.61
N ALA A 107 -3.92 6.29 15.19
CA ALA A 107 -3.13 5.93 14.02
C ALA A 107 -2.42 4.56 14.15
N GLY A 108 -2.13 4.08 15.36
CA GLY A 108 -1.59 2.72 15.59
C GLY A 108 -2.64 1.59 15.58
N ALA A 109 -3.93 1.89 15.39
CA ALA A 109 -4.99 0.89 15.50
C ALA A 109 -4.88 -0.25 14.48
N PHE A 110 -4.28 -0.02 13.32
CA PHE A 110 -4.07 -1.05 12.30
C PHE A 110 -3.21 -2.22 12.81
N ARG A 111 -2.31 -2.00 13.79
CA ARG A 111 -1.51 -3.07 14.40
C ARG A 111 -2.33 -4.01 15.27
N LYS A 112 -3.52 -3.58 15.73
CA LYS A 112 -4.42 -4.38 16.57
C LYS A 112 -5.43 -5.21 15.78
N THR A 113 -5.71 -4.85 14.53
CA THR A 113 -6.75 -5.52 13.73
C THR A 113 -6.29 -6.86 13.16
N GLY A 114 -4.98 -7.10 13.08
CA GLY A 114 -4.41 -8.34 12.51
C GLY A 114 -4.65 -8.51 11.01
N VAL A 115 -5.14 -7.48 10.32
CA VAL A 115 -5.34 -7.51 8.87
C VAL A 115 -4.00 -7.66 8.14
N HIS A 116 -2.98 -6.97 8.65
CA HIS A 116 -1.60 -7.02 8.17
C HIS A 116 -0.69 -7.41 9.33
N ASP A 117 0.41 -8.12 9.04
CA ASP A 117 1.46 -8.40 10.01
C ASP A 117 2.57 -7.34 9.86
N ALA A 118 2.38 -6.20 10.53
CA ALA A 118 3.27 -5.05 10.40
C ALA A 118 4.70 -5.33 10.91
N ASP A 119 4.84 -6.21 11.89
CA ASP A 119 6.15 -6.56 12.45
C ASP A 119 6.90 -7.46 11.45
N PHE A 120 6.21 -8.41 10.81
CA PHE A 120 6.78 -9.23 9.73
C PHE A 120 7.16 -8.39 8.50
N GLU A 121 6.27 -7.49 8.05
CA GLU A 121 6.56 -6.59 6.92
C GLU A 121 7.78 -5.69 7.20
N SER A 122 7.89 -5.17 8.42
CA SER A 122 9.06 -4.40 8.86
C SER A 122 10.34 -5.24 8.78
N ASN A 123 10.29 -6.49 9.24
CA ASN A 123 11.43 -7.41 9.16
C ASN A 123 11.85 -7.72 7.72
N VAL A 124 10.90 -7.86 6.79
CA VAL A 124 11.19 -8.03 5.34
C VAL A 124 11.98 -6.84 4.82
N THR A 125 11.54 -5.60 5.09
CA THR A 125 12.26 -4.40 4.63
C THR A 125 13.62 -4.24 5.32
N ALA A 126 13.74 -4.57 6.60
CA ALA A 126 15.02 -4.56 7.31
C ALA A 126 16.02 -5.57 6.71
N THR A 127 15.54 -6.75 6.33
CA THR A 127 16.35 -7.77 5.65
C THR A 127 16.78 -7.29 4.27
N LEU A 128 15.88 -6.71 3.48
CA LEU A 128 16.23 -6.12 2.18
C LEU A 128 17.31 -5.04 2.29
N ALA A 129 17.23 -4.20 3.33
CA ALA A 129 18.23 -3.17 3.58
C ALA A 129 19.58 -3.75 3.99
N SER A 130 19.59 -4.81 4.81
CA SER A 130 20.84 -5.45 5.27
C SER A 130 21.63 -6.12 4.15
N ILE A 131 20.95 -6.53 3.08
CA ILE A 131 21.56 -7.08 1.85
C ILE A 131 21.67 -6.06 0.70
N ASN A 132 21.56 -4.76 1.01
CA ASN A 132 21.71 -3.65 0.06
C ASN A 132 20.76 -3.70 -1.15
N LYS A 133 19.60 -4.36 -1.04
CA LYS A 133 18.57 -4.34 -2.09
C LYS A 133 17.74 -3.07 -2.08
N ILE A 134 17.62 -2.43 -0.93
CA ILE A 134 16.97 -1.12 -0.74
C ILE A 134 17.78 -0.30 0.27
N ARG A 135 17.55 1.00 0.35
CA ARG A 135 18.02 1.83 1.49
C ARG A 135 16.83 2.39 2.25
N ILE A 136 16.96 2.49 3.58
CA ILE A 136 15.90 3.00 4.45
C ILE A 136 16.39 4.27 5.15
N PHE A 137 15.66 5.36 4.97
CA PHE A 137 15.86 6.62 5.67
C PHE A 137 14.88 6.70 6.84
N LYS A 138 15.38 6.41 8.05
CA LYS A 138 14.56 6.26 9.26
C LYS A 138 13.89 7.54 9.76
N GLY A 139 14.28 8.72 9.26
CA GLY A 139 13.70 9.98 9.69
C GLY A 139 13.99 10.30 11.17
N ARG A 140 13.00 10.84 11.88
CA ARG A 140 13.05 11.23 13.29
C ARG A 140 11.96 10.51 14.07
#